data_AF-K7G6D5-F1
#
_entry.id   AF-K7G6D5-F1
#
_cell.length_a   1.000
_cell.length_b   1.000
_cell.length_c   1.000
_cell.angle_alpha   90.00
_cell.angle_beta   90.00
_cell.angle_gamma   90.00
#
_symmetry.space_group_name_H-M   'P 1'
#
loop_
_entity.id
_entity.type
_entity.pdbx_description
1 polymer ?
#
loop_
_entity_poly.entity_id
_entity_poly.type
_entity_poly.pdbx_seq_one_letter_code
_entity_poly.pdbx_strand_id
1 'polypeptide(L)'
;MGKKGDRGAKDKSAATNLEEEGKNAAKKPEHGEEEYQCTGILEQDFNELCSRAGFTKIPKVTVRMHPSISNLFPPEESNMLAEKEVLASLISIQSKYAYFQPRILTELEHDDPKSVREIFLRGWKIEEKMLGVFSKCLPALANLQAIHLWKVGLTDLTLLSLLAILPNCPTLRTLTLEGNPLAEGSFYKLIEEESTLAHLSLRNNNIDDAHAKLIGQALSSLTSCNKSLVSLNLSFNHITDLGAGYLAEVRTQGRARDMGA
;
A
#
# COMPACT_ATOMS: atom_id res chain seq x y z
N MET A 1 69.14 -64.52 2.83
CA MET A 1 69.47 -65.20 1.55
C MET A 1 68.54 -64.67 0.47
N GLY A 2 69.06 -64.35 -0.72
CA GLY A 2 68.31 -63.90 -1.92
C GLY A 2 68.08 -62.37 -1.97
N LYS A 3 68.78 -61.48 -2.70
CA LYS A 3 69.47 -61.44 -4.01
C LYS A 3 68.56 -60.95 -5.16
N LYS A 4 68.93 -59.78 -5.72
CA LYS A 4 68.67 -59.23 -7.09
C LYS A 4 67.19 -58.97 -7.46
N GLY A 5 66.78 -57.98 -8.24
CA GLY A 5 67.41 -57.18 -9.31
C GLY A 5 66.38 -57.11 -10.45
N ASP A 6 65.82 -55.94 -10.74
CA ASP A 6 66.03 -55.17 -11.99
C ASP A 6 64.95 -55.42 -13.09
N ARG A 7 64.51 -54.30 -13.68
CA ARG A 7 63.97 -54.07 -15.03
C ARG A 7 62.62 -54.67 -15.49
N GLY A 8 61.80 -53.81 -16.11
CA GLY A 8 60.83 -54.21 -17.13
C GLY A 8 59.66 -53.26 -17.36
N ALA A 9 59.64 -52.60 -18.52
CA ALA A 9 58.70 -51.56 -18.95
C ALA A 9 57.41 -52.08 -19.59
N LYS A 10 56.38 -51.19 -19.68
CA LYS A 10 55.22 -51.11 -20.61
C LYS A 10 54.35 -52.38 -20.73
N ASP A 11 53.02 -52.33 -20.63
CA ASP A 11 52.12 -51.64 -21.56
C ASP A 11 50.66 -51.89 -21.11
N LYS A 12 49.76 -50.93 -21.39
CA LYS A 12 48.29 -51.06 -21.58
C LYS A 12 47.43 -51.59 -20.42
N SER A 13 46.25 -51.07 -20.09
CA SER A 13 45.37 -50.06 -20.68
C SER A 13 44.10 -50.01 -19.82
N ALA A 14 43.41 -48.88 -19.89
CA ALA A 14 41.99 -48.65 -19.60
C ALA A 14 41.65 -48.08 -18.21
N ALA A 15 41.00 -46.91 -18.29
CA ALA A 15 40.24 -46.21 -17.27
C ALA A 15 41.04 -45.51 -16.18
N THR A 16 41.40 -44.25 -16.43
CA THR A 16 40.90 -43.10 -15.63
C THR A 16 41.49 -41.78 -16.14
N ASN A 17 40.63 -40.77 -16.21
CA ASN A 17 40.95 -39.34 -16.21
C ASN A 17 41.54 -38.72 -17.48
N LEU A 18 40.69 -38.60 -18.50
CA LEU A 18 40.74 -37.48 -19.46
C LEU A 18 39.52 -36.58 -19.19
N GLU A 19 39.58 -35.76 -18.15
CA GLU A 19 38.65 -34.66 -17.91
C GLU A 19 39.39 -33.43 -17.34
N GLU A 20 40.40 -32.96 -18.07
CA GLU A 20 40.94 -31.61 -17.91
C GLU A 20 41.02 -30.93 -19.29
N GLU A 21 39.87 -30.65 -19.89
CA GLU A 21 39.74 -29.58 -20.89
C GLU A 21 38.25 -29.32 -21.16
N GLY A 22 37.66 -28.45 -20.35
CA GLY A 22 36.22 -28.15 -20.44
C GLY A 22 35.67 -27.29 -19.31
N LYS A 23 36.49 -26.45 -18.66
CA LYS A 23 36.03 -25.48 -17.66
C LYS A 23 36.21 -24.06 -18.20
N ASN A 24 35.48 -23.70 -19.25
CA ASN A 24 35.26 -22.31 -19.66
C ASN A 24 34.14 -22.20 -20.71
N ALA A 25 32.91 -22.55 -20.34
CA ALA A 25 31.71 -22.02 -20.97
C ALA A 25 30.49 -22.42 -20.13
N ALA A 26 29.56 -21.48 -19.95
CA ALA A 26 28.26 -21.63 -19.29
C ALA A 26 28.23 -21.65 -17.74
N LYS A 27 28.78 -20.60 -17.11
CA LYS A 27 28.09 -20.02 -15.94
C LYS A 27 26.89 -19.23 -16.45
N LYS A 28 25.75 -19.91 -16.66
CA LYS A 28 24.45 -19.24 -16.48
C LYS A 28 24.36 -18.89 -14.98
N PRO A 29 24.01 -17.66 -14.60
CA PRO A 29 23.65 -17.43 -13.21
C PRO A 29 22.32 -18.14 -12.99
N GLU A 30 22.35 -19.24 -12.24
CA GLU A 30 21.20 -19.71 -11.48
C GLU A 30 20.87 -18.59 -10.48
N HIS A 31 20.00 -17.66 -10.87
CA HIS A 31 19.29 -16.83 -9.90
C HIS A 31 18.18 -17.68 -9.33
N GLY A 32 18.44 -18.22 -8.14
CA GLY A 32 17.36 -18.63 -7.24
C GLY A 32 16.42 -17.46 -7.03
N GLU A 33 15.14 -17.77 -6.89
CA GLU A 33 14.05 -16.85 -6.58
C GLU A 33 14.24 -16.24 -5.19
N GLU A 34 15.23 -15.36 -5.02
CA GLU A 34 15.37 -14.59 -3.79
C GLU A 34 14.21 -13.60 -3.74
N GLU A 35 13.20 -13.92 -2.93
CA GLU A 35 12.13 -12.99 -2.58
C GLU A 35 12.76 -11.69 -2.08
N TYR A 36 12.42 -10.59 -2.75
CA TYR A 36 12.95 -9.29 -2.39
C TYR A 36 12.49 -8.91 -0.98
N GLN A 37 13.45 -8.80 -0.06
CA GLN A 37 13.18 -8.32 1.28
C GLN A 37 13.08 -6.80 1.26
N CYS A 38 11.91 -6.27 1.63
CA CYS A 38 11.67 -4.83 1.66
C CYS A 38 12.59 -4.15 2.68
N THR A 39 13.14 -3.01 2.29
CA THR A 39 14.11 -2.21 3.04
C THR A 39 13.45 -1.22 4.00
N GLY A 40 12.13 -1.03 3.88
CA GLY A 40 11.35 -0.03 4.61
C GLY A 40 11.38 1.36 3.96
N ILE A 41 12.00 1.49 2.79
CA ILE A 41 11.99 2.72 1.99
C ILE A 41 11.01 2.52 0.85
N LEU A 42 9.84 3.17 0.94
CA LEU A 42 8.75 2.94 -0.02
C LEU A 42 9.17 3.17 -1.47
N GLU A 43 9.95 4.21 -1.77
CA GLU A 43 10.39 4.50 -3.15
C GLU A 43 11.23 3.38 -3.75
N GLN A 44 12.17 2.83 -2.98
CA GLN A 44 13.06 1.76 -3.44
C GLN A 44 12.28 0.44 -3.57
N ASP A 45 11.55 0.09 -2.50
CA ASP A 45 10.81 -1.16 -2.43
C ASP A 45 9.74 -1.23 -3.52
N PHE A 46 9.00 -0.13 -3.73
CA PHE A 46 7.98 -0.04 -4.77
C PHE A 46 8.58 -0.16 -6.17
N ASN A 47 9.68 0.53 -6.47
CA ASN A 47 10.30 0.48 -7.79
C ASN A 47 10.87 -0.89 -8.13
N GLU A 48 11.54 -1.55 -7.18
CA GLU A 48 12.12 -2.88 -7.37
C GLU A 48 11.02 -3.93 -7.55
N LEU A 49 9.99 -3.91 -6.69
CA LEU A 49 8.85 -4.84 -6.81
C LEU A 49 8.05 -4.61 -8.10
N CYS A 50 7.89 -3.35 -8.54
CA CYS A 50 7.27 -3.06 -9.83
C CYS A 50 8.08 -3.62 -11.00
N SER A 51 9.40 -3.46 -10.96
CA SER A 51 10.31 -3.96 -12.00
C SER A 51 10.24 -5.48 -12.09
N ARG A 52 10.26 -6.17 -10.94
CA ARG A 52 10.12 -7.64 -10.85
C ARG A 52 8.75 -8.14 -11.29
N ALA A 53 7.69 -7.39 -11.02
CA ALA A 53 6.34 -7.69 -11.49
C ALA A 53 6.11 -7.38 -12.98
N GLY A 54 7.13 -6.84 -13.68
CA GLY A 54 7.10 -6.58 -15.12
C GLY A 54 6.36 -5.30 -15.52
N PHE A 55 6.23 -4.32 -14.62
CA PHE A 55 5.60 -3.04 -14.96
C PHE A 55 6.52 -2.19 -15.84
N THR A 56 6.02 -1.78 -17.01
CA THR A 56 6.76 -0.95 -17.98
C THR A 56 6.71 0.54 -17.67
N LYS A 57 5.73 0.97 -16.87
CA LYS A 57 5.57 2.35 -16.40
C LYS A 57 5.40 2.33 -14.88
N ILE A 58 6.48 2.63 -14.18
CA ILE A 58 6.48 2.67 -12.72
C ILE A 58 6.04 4.08 -12.28
N PRO A 59 4.97 4.20 -11.48
CA PRO A 59 4.55 5.47 -10.89
C PRO A 59 5.64 6.08 -10.05
N LYS A 60 5.82 7.40 -10.15
CA LYS A 60 6.78 8.10 -9.31
C LYS A 60 6.26 8.23 -7.89
N VAL A 61 7.05 7.79 -6.92
CA VAL A 61 6.86 8.08 -5.49
C VAL A 61 7.46 9.45 -5.20
N THR A 62 6.68 10.36 -4.62
CA THR A 62 7.14 11.74 -4.33
C THR A 62 6.73 12.13 -2.92
N VAL A 63 7.67 12.64 -2.13
CA VAL A 63 7.37 13.15 -0.80
C VAL A 63 6.58 14.45 -0.91
N ARG A 64 5.43 14.52 -0.24
CA ARG A 64 4.62 15.72 -0.11
C ARG A 64 5.35 16.66 0.86
N MET A 65 5.99 17.68 0.32
CA MET A 65 6.49 18.77 1.14
C MET A 65 5.29 19.59 1.62
N HIS A 66 4.97 19.50 2.92
CA HIS A 66 4.10 20.51 3.51
C HIS A 66 4.88 21.83 3.46
N PRO A 67 4.33 22.94 2.92
CA PRO A 67 4.93 24.23 3.15
C PRO A 67 4.89 24.43 4.67
N SER A 68 6.05 24.36 5.30
CA SER A 68 6.20 24.75 6.68
C SER A 68 5.73 26.20 6.76
N ILE A 69 4.70 26.43 7.58
CA ILE A 69 4.25 27.79 7.97
C ILE A 69 5.42 28.58 8.58
N SER A 70 6.53 27.92 8.94
CA SER A 70 7.81 28.51 9.31
C SER A 70 8.45 29.40 8.24
N ASN A 71 7.97 29.38 6.98
CA ASN A 71 8.37 30.32 5.93
C ASN A 71 7.38 31.47 5.69
N LEU A 72 6.37 31.66 6.55
CA LEU A 72 5.46 32.82 6.50
C LEU A 72 6.07 34.11 7.06
N PHE A 73 7.26 34.03 7.65
CA PHE A 73 8.07 35.22 7.98
C PHE A 73 9.52 34.98 7.52
N PRO A 74 9.95 35.59 6.40
CA PRO A 74 11.36 35.73 6.11
C PRO A 74 11.97 36.64 7.20
N PRO A 75 13.19 36.37 7.71
CA PRO A 75 13.99 37.45 8.25
C PRO A 75 14.17 38.46 7.10
N GLU A 76 13.91 39.72 7.40
CA GLU A 76 14.12 40.82 6.46
C GLU A 76 15.56 40.75 5.93
N GLU A 77 15.72 40.43 4.65
CA GLU A 77 16.36 41.31 3.65
C GLU A 77 16.65 40.61 2.32
N SER A 78 16.43 41.38 1.26
CA SER A 78 16.94 41.25 -0.11
C SER A 78 16.28 40.25 -1.11
N ASN A 79 15.45 40.84 -1.97
CA ASN A 79 15.19 40.52 -3.39
C ASN A 79 15.14 39.04 -3.84
N MET A 80 13.93 38.45 -3.92
CA MET A 80 13.53 37.44 -4.94
C MET A 80 12.00 37.18 -4.88
N LEU A 81 11.17 38.22 -5.08
CA LEU A 81 9.69 38.09 -5.07
C LEU A 81 9.13 37.39 -6.32
N ALA A 82 9.77 37.56 -7.48
CA ALA A 82 9.28 37.01 -8.74
C ALA A 82 9.49 35.50 -8.88
N GLU A 83 10.59 34.95 -8.37
CA GLU A 83 10.90 33.52 -8.48
C GLU A 83 9.97 32.64 -7.63
N LYS A 84 9.53 33.16 -6.47
CA LYS A 84 8.62 32.44 -5.55
C LYS A 84 7.20 32.32 -6.10
N GLU A 85 6.70 33.37 -6.75
CA GLU A 85 5.41 33.34 -7.47
C GLU A 85 5.46 32.47 -8.71
N VAL A 86 6.58 32.48 -9.45
CA VAL A 86 6.79 31.60 -10.60
C VAL A 86 6.87 30.14 -10.16
N LEU A 87 7.51 29.83 -9.03
CA LEU A 87 7.57 28.46 -8.49
C LEU A 87 6.20 27.99 -7.98
N ALA A 88 5.45 28.83 -7.27
CA ALA A 88 4.07 28.51 -6.84
C ALA A 88 3.13 28.33 -8.05
N SER A 89 3.29 29.17 -9.07
CA SER A 89 2.55 29.06 -10.33
C SER A 89 2.96 27.82 -11.11
N LEU A 90 4.25 27.47 -11.16
CA LEU A 90 4.75 26.24 -11.78
C LEU A 90 4.29 25.00 -11.01
N ILE A 91 4.24 25.02 -9.68
CA ILE A 91 3.68 23.93 -8.86
C ILE A 91 2.17 23.81 -9.12
N SER A 92 1.45 24.92 -9.22
CA SER A 92 0.02 24.96 -9.54
C SER A 92 -0.27 24.44 -10.95
N ILE A 93 0.55 24.84 -11.92
CA ILE A 93 0.49 24.40 -13.33
C ILE A 93 0.88 22.92 -13.44
N GLN A 94 2.00 22.50 -12.83
CA GLN A 94 2.41 21.09 -12.76
C GLN A 94 1.34 20.26 -12.05
N SER A 95 0.68 20.78 -11.02
CA SER A 95 -0.45 20.11 -10.35
C SER A 95 -1.69 20.02 -11.26
N LYS A 96 -1.92 21.01 -12.13
CA LYS A 96 -2.97 20.99 -13.17
C LYS A 96 -2.72 19.93 -14.25
N TYR A 97 -1.46 19.66 -14.59
CA TYR A 97 -1.08 18.69 -15.64
C TYR A 97 -0.61 17.32 -15.10
N ALA A 98 -0.29 17.20 -13.81
CA ALA A 98 0.06 15.94 -13.15
C ALA A 98 -1.15 15.01 -12.94
N TYR A 99 -2.37 15.53 -13.15
CA TYR A 99 -3.62 14.78 -13.07
C TYR A 99 -3.67 13.52 -13.97
N PHE A 100 -2.83 13.48 -15.01
CA PHE A 100 -2.79 12.40 -15.99
C PHE A 100 -1.65 11.40 -15.78
N GLN A 101 -0.85 11.56 -14.72
CA GLN A 101 0.24 10.62 -14.43
C GLN A 101 0.01 9.93 -13.09
N PRO A 102 0.09 8.59 -13.04
CA PRO A 102 0.00 7.87 -11.78
C PRO A 102 1.17 8.29 -10.88
N ARG A 103 0.84 8.81 -9.71
CA ARG A 103 1.81 9.27 -8.71
C ARG A 103 1.38 8.82 -7.32
N ILE A 104 2.35 8.36 -6.56
CA ILE A 104 2.19 8.03 -5.14
C ILE A 104 2.80 9.18 -4.36
N LEU A 105 2.01 9.84 -3.53
CA LEU A 105 2.52 10.87 -2.64
C LEU A 105 2.70 10.27 -1.25
N THR A 106 3.80 10.58 -0.59
CA THR A 106 4.09 10.13 0.77
C THR A 106 4.30 11.31 1.71
N GLU A 107 3.86 11.19 2.95
CA GLU A 107 4.19 12.12 4.03
C GLU A 107 5.13 11.45 5.02
N LEU A 108 6.20 12.14 5.41
CA LEU A 108 7.23 11.63 6.32
C LEU A 108 7.07 12.28 7.70
N GLU A 109 7.30 11.53 8.78
CA GLU A 109 7.15 12.05 10.16
C GLU A 109 8.32 12.94 10.59
N HIS A 110 9.52 12.73 10.03
CA HIS A 110 10.73 13.50 10.40
C HIS A 110 11.71 13.72 9.24
N ASP A 111 11.20 13.80 8.00
CA ASP A 111 12.02 13.90 6.75
C ASP A 111 12.96 12.69 6.53
N ASP A 112 12.84 11.63 7.34
CA ASP A 112 13.54 10.36 7.13
C ASP A 112 12.77 9.52 6.09
N PRO A 113 13.40 9.07 5.00
CA PRO A 113 12.76 8.22 3.98
C PRO A 113 12.17 6.92 4.52
N LYS A 114 12.57 6.44 5.70
CA LYS A 114 11.99 5.26 6.37
C LYS A 114 10.79 5.59 7.26
N SER A 115 10.50 6.88 7.48
CA SER A 115 9.44 7.36 8.36
C SER A 115 8.14 7.69 7.64
N VAL A 116 7.81 6.94 6.57
CA VAL A 116 6.57 7.14 5.82
C VAL A 116 5.37 6.93 6.75
N ARG A 117 4.61 8.01 6.94
CA ARG A 117 3.47 8.08 7.84
C ARG A 117 2.14 8.01 7.09
N GLU A 118 2.04 8.70 5.97
CA GLU A 118 0.82 8.75 5.18
C GLU A 118 1.11 8.50 3.70
N ILE A 119 0.22 7.79 3.02
CA ILE A 119 0.32 7.54 1.58
C ILE A 119 -0.94 8.07 0.90
N PHE A 120 -0.78 8.81 -0.19
CA PHE A 120 -1.87 9.29 -1.01
C PHE A 120 -1.74 8.77 -2.44
N LEU A 121 -2.78 8.09 -2.91
CA LEU A 121 -2.96 7.68 -4.29
C LEU A 121 -4.20 8.35 -4.85
N ARG A 122 -4.03 9.12 -5.93
CA ARG A 122 -5.09 9.98 -6.49
C ARG A 122 -5.22 9.78 -7.99
N GLY A 123 -6.45 9.50 -8.45
CA GLY A 123 -6.79 9.46 -9.88
C GLY A 123 -6.09 8.35 -10.66
N TRP A 124 -5.60 7.32 -9.99
CA TRP A 124 -4.88 6.22 -10.62
C TRP A 124 -5.60 4.90 -10.39
N LYS A 125 -6.05 4.26 -11.48
CA LYS A 125 -6.69 2.96 -11.43
C LYS A 125 -5.71 1.89 -10.92
N ILE A 126 -5.97 1.38 -9.71
CA ILE A 126 -5.16 0.33 -9.09
C ILE A 126 -5.68 -1.03 -9.59
N GLU A 127 -4.81 -1.78 -10.24
CA GLU A 127 -5.09 -3.14 -10.68
C GLU A 127 -4.68 -4.16 -9.61
N GLU A 128 -5.21 -5.38 -9.70
CA GLU A 128 -4.91 -6.47 -8.75
C GLU A 128 -3.40 -6.76 -8.64
N LYS A 129 -2.68 -6.75 -9.78
CA LYS A 129 -1.22 -6.90 -9.78
C LYS A 129 -0.51 -5.84 -8.95
N MET A 130 -1.03 -4.62 -8.97
CA MET A 130 -0.48 -3.49 -8.22
C MET A 130 -0.74 -3.65 -6.71
N LEU A 131 -1.90 -4.19 -6.33
CA LEU A 131 -2.18 -4.59 -4.96
C LEU A 131 -1.25 -5.70 -4.48
N GLY A 132 -0.84 -6.62 -5.37
CA GLY A 132 0.19 -7.62 -5.08
C GLY A 132 1.58 -7.05 -4.79
N VAL A 133 1.90 -5.86 -5.32
CA VAL A 133 3.11 -5.12 -4.92
C VAL A 133 2.90 -4.41 -3.60
N PHE A 134 1.74 -3.76 -3.42
CA PHE A 134 1.39 -3.09 -2.17
C PHE A 134 1.32 -4.05 -0.97
N SER A 135 0.90 -5.29 -1.19
CA SER A 135 0.87 -6.31 -0.14
C SER A 135 2.24 -6.65 0.43
N LYS A 136 3.31 -6.44 -0.35
CA LYS A 136 4.69 -6.65 0.08
C LYS A 136 5.32 -5.39 0.66
N CYS A 137 5.08 -4.22 0.03
CA CYS A 137 5.74 -2.99 0.46
C CYS A 137 5.05 -2.29 1.64
N LEU A 138 3.72 -2.33 1.75
CA LEU A 138 3.00 -1.64 2.82
C LEU A 138 3.31 -2.19 4.22
N PRO A 139 3.37 -3.52 4.44
CA PRO A 139 3.71 -4.07 5.75
C PRO A 139 5.13 -3.74 6.23
N ALA A 140 6.06 -3.46 5.29
CA ALA A 140 7.42 -3.06 5.62
C ALA A 140 7.52 -1.64 6.20
N LEU A 141 6.46 -0.83 6.04
CA LEU A 141 6.41 0.54 6.56
C LEU A 141 5.96 0.54 8.02
N ALA A 142 6.92 0.52 8.94
CA ALA A 142 6.65 0.46 10.37
C ALA A 142 5.81 1.63 10.90
N ASN A 143 5.91 2.81 10.29
CA ASN A 143 5.27 4.05 10.77
C ASN A 143 4.00 4.44 9.99
N LEU A 144 3.52 3.59 9.08
CA LEU A 144 2.37 3.92 8.24
C LEU A 144 1.08 4.01 9.06
N GLN A 145 0.58 5.23 9.25
CA GLN A 145 -0.62 5.52 10.03
C GLN A 145 -1.86 5.72 9.16
N ALA A 146 -1.70 6.28 7.95
CA ALA A 146 -2.82 6.63 7.09
C ALA A 146 -2.62 6.24 5.61
N ILE A 147 -3.66 5.70 4.99
CA ILE A 147 -3.73 5.47 3.55
C ILE A 147 -4.91 6.23 2.97
N HIS A 148 -4.63 7.02 1.93
CA HIS A 148 -5.61 7.85 1.25
C HIS A 148 -5.73 7.47 -0.23
N LEU A 149 -6.87 6.88 -0.59
CA LEU A 149 -7.18 6.44 -1.95
C LEU A 149 -8.33 7.27 -2.52
N TRP A 150 -8.05 8.10 -3.53
CA TRP A 150 -9.07 8.91 -4.20
C TRP A 150 -9.20 8.56 -5.68
N LYS A 151 -10.41 8.19 -6.13
CA LYS A 151 -10.70 7.81 -7.52
C LYS A 151 -9.67 6.84 -8.09
N VAL A 152 -9.38 5.79 -7.32
CA VAL A 152 -8.43 4.73 -7.70
C VAL A 152 -9.12 3.56 -8.42
N GLY A 153 -10.41 3.69 -8.72
CA GLY A 153 -11.16 2.72 -9.51
C GLY A 153 -11.27 1.35 -8.86
N LEU A 154 -11.39 1.32 -7.52
CA LEU A 154 -11.60 0.06 -6.79
C LEU A 154 -12.88 -0.62 -7.26
N THR A 155 -12.79 -1.93 -7.40
CA THR A 155 -13.91 -2.88 -7.52
C THR A 155 -14.02 -3.70 -6.24
N ASP A 156 -15.14 -4.40 -6.05
CA ASP A 156 -15.36 -5.27 -4.89
C ASP A 156 -14.25 -6.33 -4.73
N LEU A 157 -13.75 -6.88 -5.84
CA LEU A 157 -12.59 -7.80 -5.83
C LEU A 157 -11.32 -7.15 -5.31
N THR A 158 -10.97 -5.96 -5.82
CA THR A 158 -9.77 -5.25 -5.35
C THR A 158 -9.89 -4.77 -3.90
N LEU A 159 -11.11 -4.49 -3.44
CA LEU A 159 -11.35 -4.18 -2.03
C LEU A 159 -11.06 -5.39 -1.14
N LEU A 160 -11.46 -6.60 -1.56
CA LEU A 160 -11.14 -7.83 -0.84
C LEU A 160 -9.63 -8.07 -0.75
N SER A 161 -8.90 -7.83 -1.85
CA SER A 161 -7.44 -7.89 -1.82
C SER A 161 -6.85 -6.85 -0.86
N LEU A 162 -7.39 -5.63 -0.83
CA LEU A 162 -6.97 -4.59 0.12
C LEU A 162 -7.24 -5.02 1.57
N LEU A 163 -8.41 -5.59 1.85
CA LEU A 163 -8.77 -6.12 3.17
C LEU A 163 -7.79 -7.18 3.68
N ALA A 164 -7.24 -8.02 2.79
CA ALA A 164 -6.21 -8.98 3.18
C ALA A 164 -4.85 -8.33 3.53
N ILE A 165 -4.62 -7.09 3.09
CA ILE A 165 -3.35 -6.36 3.31
C ILE A 165 -3.41 -5.54 4.60
N LEU A 166 -4.55 -4.91 4.91
CA LEU A 166 -4.69 -3.98 6.05
C LEU A 166 -4.26 -4.59 7.41
N PRO A 167 -4.59 -5.85 7.76
CA PRO A 167 -4.17 -6.46 9.02
C PRO A 167 -2.65 -6.61 9.16
N ASN A 168 -1.93 -6.68 8.04
CA ASN A 168 -0.47 -6.80 8.03
C ASN A 168 0.23 -5.46 8.29
N CYS A 169 -0.51 -4.36 8.40
CA CYS A 169 0.01 -3.03 8.70
C CYS A 169 -0.27 -2.69 10.17
N PRO A 170 0.69 -2.89 11.11
CA PRO A 170 0.41 -2.85 12.55
C PRO A 170 0.04 -1.46 13.08
N THR A 171 0.54 -0.41 12.43
CA THR A 171 0.36 1.00 12.84
C THR A 171 -0.74 1.72 12.07
N LEU A 172 -1.36 1.07 11.08
CA LEU A 172 -2.40 1.68 10.28
C LEU A 172 -3.65 1.90 11.13
N ARG A 173 -4.14 3.14 11.14
CA ARG A 173 -5.36 3.54 11.89
C ARG A 173 -6.35 4.29 11.02
N THR A 174 -5.89 4.92 9.94
CA THR A 174 -6.73 5.76 9.09
C THR A 174 -6.76 5.23 7.67
N LEU A 175 -7.96 5.02 7.13
CA LEU A 175 -8.17 4.69 5.73
C LEU A 175 -9.20 5.64 5.14
N THR A 176 -8.87 6.31 4.04
CA THR A 176 -9.84 7.11 3.29
C THR A 176 -10.00 6.55 1.88
N LEU A 177 -11.19 6.05 1.58
CA LEU A 177 -11.60 5.62 0.26
C LEU A 177 -12.60 6.64 -0.27
N GLU A 178 -12.17 7.52 -1.16
CA GLU A 178 -13.05 8.57 -1.69
C GLU A 178 -13.23 8.43 -3.20
N GLY A 179 -14.45 8.57 -3.73
CA GLY A 179 -14.64 8.52 -5.19
C GLY A 179 -14.45 7.14 -5.82
N ASN A 180 -14.66 6.07 -5.07
CA ASN A 180 -14.54 4.68 -5.50
C ASN A 180 -15.89 3.94 -5.36
N PRO A 181 -16.89 4.23 -6.21
CA PRO A 181 -18.18 3.57 -6.12
C PRO A 181 -18.03 2.06 -6.36
N LEU A 182 -18.52 1.25 -5.41
CA LEU A 182 -18.53 -0.20 -5.49
C LEU A 182 -19.93 -0.67 -5.91
N ALA A 183 -19.97 -1.69 -6.76
CA ALA A 183 -21.24 -2.15 -7.34
C ALA A 183 -22.05 -2.98 -6.34
N GLU A 184 -21.38 -3.79 -5.51
CA GLU A 184 -22.02 -4.60 -4.46
C GLU A 184 -22.00 -3.88 -3.09
N GLY A 185 -21.32 -2.74 -3.02
CA GLY A 185 -21.14 -1.95 -1.80
C GLY A 185 -20.54 -2.72 -0.64
N SER A 186 -19.51 -3.53 -0.93
CA SER A 186 -18.75 -4.33 0.04
C SER A 186 -18.00 -3.53 1.12
N PHE A 187 -18.27 -2.23 1.28
CA PHE A 187 -17.62 -1.36 2.26
C PHE A 187 -17.83 -1.80 3.71
N TYR A 188 -18.94 -2.48 4.01
CA TYR A 188 -19.24 -2.98 5.35
C TYR A 188 -18.15 -3.94 5.87
N LYS A 189 -17.44 -4.65 4.97
CA LYS A 189 -16.33 -5.55 5.31
C LYS A 189 -15.13 -4.83 5.94
N LEU A 190 -14.97 -3.53 5.68
CA LEU A 190 -13.92 -2.71 6.32
C LEU A 190 -14.19 -2.44 7.81
N ILE A 191 -15.38 -2.79 8.30
CA ILE A 191 -15.87 -2.50 9.65
C ILE A 191 -16.12 -3.79 10.45
N GLU A 192 -15.77 -4.95 9.89
CA GLU A 192 -15.83 -6.24 10.58
C GLU A 192 -14.72 -6.37 11.64
N GLU A 193 -14.83 -7.36 12.53
CA GLU A 193 -13.99 -7.54 13.73
C GLU A 193 -12.48 -7.54 13.45
N GLU A 194 -12.07 -8.04 12.30
CA GLU A 194 -10.67 -8.17 11.87
C GLU A 194 -10.04 -6.82 11.51
N SER A 195 -10.86 -5.77 11.36
CA SER A 195 -10.39 -4.43 11.03
C SER A 195 -9.80 -3.73 12.24
N THR A 196 -8.58 -3.20 12.08
CA THR A 196 -7.86 -2.42 13.09
C THR A 196 -8.03 -0.91 12.93
N LEU A 197 -8.85 -0.49 11.96
CA LEU A 197 -9.03 0.91 11.58
C LEU A 197 -9.77 1.69 12.67
N ALA A 198 -9.26 2.87 13.01
CA ALA A 198 -9.89 3.84 13.91
C ALA A 198 -10.66 4.94 13.17
N HIS A 199 -10.19 5.32 11.98
CA HIS A 199 -10.82 6.35 11.17
C HIS A 199 -11.05 5.84 9.75
N LEU A 200 -12.31 5.81 9.33
CA LEU A 200 -12.70 5.38 7.98
C LEU A 200 -13.48 6.51 7.29
N SER A 201 -12.98 6.98 6.14
CA SER A 201 -13.73 7.89 5.26
C SER A 201 -14.18 7.16 4.00
N LEU A 202 -15.50 7.14 3.75
CA LEU A 202 -16.14 6.59 2.56
C LEU A 202 -16.88 7.68 1.79
N ARG A 203 -16.32 8.88 1.71
CA ARG A 203 -16.94 10.03 1.06
C ARG A 203 -17.11 9.80 -0.45
N ASN A 204 -18.25 10.21 -1.01
CA ASN A 204 -18.48 10.23 -2.46
C ASN A 204 -18.24 8.87 -3.12
N ASN A 205 -18.80 7.79 -2.55
CA ASN A 205 -18.73 6.42 -3.06
C ASN A 205 -20.08 5.91 -3.58
N ASN A 206 -21.03 6.80 -3.84
CA ASN A 206 -22.39 6.46 -4.28
C ASN A 206 -23.10 5.46 -3.33
N ILE A 207 -22.80 5.52 -2.03
CA ILE A 207 -23.48 4.69 -1.03
C ILE A 207 -24.94 5.13 -0.94
N ASP A 208 -25.87 4.21 -1.14
CA ASP A 208 -27.30 4.42 -1.02
C ASP A 208 -27.85 3.83 0.29
N ASP A 209 -29.17 3.86 0.47
CA ASP A 209 -29.83 3.36 1.68
C ASP A 209 -29.65 1.85 1.90
N ALA A 210 -29.53 1.06 0.83
CA ALA A 210 -29.31 -0.39 0.92
C ALA A 210 -27.91 -0.69 1.45
N HIS A 211 -26.90 0.02 0.96
CA HIS A 211 -25.54 -0.08 1.47
C HIS A 211 -25.41 0.48 2.89
N ALA A 212 -26.09 1.59 3.20
CA ALA A 212 -26.14 2.15 4.55
C ALA A 212 -26.73 1.15 5.56
N LYS A 213 -27.73 0.36 5.14
CA LYS A 213 -28.27 -0.74 5.95
C LYS A 213 -27.23 -1.80 6.26
N LEU A 214 -26.46 -2.25 5.27
CA LEU A 214 -25.38 -3.24 5.47
C LEU A 214 -24.29 -2.72 6.41
N ILE A 215 -23.89 -1.45 6.24
CA ILE A 215 -22.95 -0.78 7.14
C ILE A 215 -23.52 -0.71 8.56
N GLY A 216 -24.80 -0.36 8.72
CA GLY A 216 -25.48 -0.38 10.01
C GLY A 216 -25.49 -1.76 10.66
N GLN A 217 -25.80 -2.81 9.90
CA GLN A 217 -25.77 -4.19 10.40
C GLN A 217 -24.37 -4.65 10.82
N ALA A 218 -23.33 -4.29 10.05
CA ALA A 218 -21.95 -4.59 10.40
C ALA A 218 -21.52 -3.87 11.68
N LEU A 219 -21.93 -2.61 11.86
CA LEU A 219 -21.66 -1.84 13.08
C LEU A 219 -22.46 -2.34 14.30
N SER A 220 -23.66 -2.87 14.11
CA SER A 220 -24.53 -3.32 15.20
C SER A 220 -24.22 -4.73 15.70
N SER A 221 -23.48 -5.52 14.91
CA SER A 221 -23.09 -6.87 15.27
C SER A 221 -22.10 -6.88 16.44
N LEU A 222 -22.61 -7.02 17.66
CA LEU A 222 -21.83 -7.03 18.91
C LEU A 222 -20.72 -8.11 18.96
N THR A 223 -20.83 -9.15 18.13
CA THR A 223 -19.85 -10.24 18.04
C THR A 223 -18.89 -10.10 16.85
N SER A 224 -19.11 -9.15 15.94
CA SER A 224 -18.34 -9.07 14.68
C SER A 224 -18.03 -7.64 14.23
N CYS A 225 -18.22 -6.63 15.09
CA CYS A 225 -17.91 -5.24 14.78
C CYS A 225 -16.46 -4.88 15.16
N ASN A 226 -15.82 -4.03 14.36
CA ASN A 226 -14.55 -3.40 14.68
C ASN A 226 -14.68 -2.56 15.97
N LYS A 227 -13.95 -2.97 17.03
CA LYS A 227 -13.94 -2.29 18.35
C LYS A 227 -13.05 -1.04 18.40
N SER A 228 -12.20 -0.85 17.40
CA SER A 228 -11.25 0.26 17.31
C SER A 228 -11.81 1.46 16.54
N LEU A 229 -12.92 1.31 15.80
CA LEU A 229 -13.47 2.35 14.95
C LEU A 229 -14.06 3.49 15.79
N VAL A 230 -13.43 4.67 15.71
CA VAL A 230 -13.82 5.90 16.41
C VAL A 230 -14.64 6.82 15.51
N SER A 231 -14.32 6.86 14.21
CA SER A 231 -14.96 7.77 13.26
C SER A 231 -15.23 7.12 11.92
N LEU A 232 -16.48 7.24 11.45
CA LEU A 232 -16.92 6.86 10.11
C LEU A 232 -17.49 8.08 9.39
N ASN A 233 -16.92 8.44 8.25
CA ASN A 233 -17.40 9.56 7.43
C ASN A 233 -18.09 9.03 6.16
N LEU A 234 -19.40 9.25 6.06
CA LEU A 234 -20.24 8.87 4.91
C LEU A 234 -20.73 10.09 4.10
N SER A 235 -20.07 11.25 4.23
CA SER A 235 -20.51 12.49 3.58
C SER A 235 -20.55 12.37 2.04
N PHE A 236 -21.38 13.20 1.39
CA PHE A 236 -21.49 13.25 -0.08
C PHE A 236 -21.83 11.90 -0.73
N ASN A 237 -22.63 11.08 -0.06
CA ASN A 237 -23.23 9.87 -0.62
C ASN A 237 -24.74 10.08 -0.89
N HIS A 238 -25.44 9.04 -1.35
CA HIS A 238 -26.87 9.06 -1.67
C HIS A 238 -27.71 8.43 -0.56
N ILE A 239 -27.34 8.69 0.69
CA ILE A 239 -28.05 8.21 1.88
C ILE A 239 -29.20 9.17 2.16
N THR A 240 -30.43 8.66 2.18
CA THR A 240 -31.64 9.40 2.55
C THR A 240 -31.96 9.19 4.02
N ASP A 241 -33.09 9.75 4.48
CA ASP A 241 -33.58 9.57 5.84
C ASP A 241 -33.78 8.08 6.20
N LEU A 242 -34.10 7.23 5.23
CA LEU A 242 -34.22 5.79 5.43
C LEU A 242 -32.88 5.14 5.79
N GLY A 243 -31.83 5.42 5.02
CA GLY A 243 -30.49 4.91 5.29
C GLY A 243 -29.90 5.47 6.58
N ALA A 244 -30.20 6.74 6.91
CA ALA A 244 -29.84 7.33 8.19
C ALA A 244 -30.53 6.63 9.37
N GLY A 245 -31.79 6.21 9.20
CA GLY A 245 -32.51 5.37 10.17
C GLY A 245 -31.77 4.07 10.49
N TYR A 246 -31.33 3.33 9.46
CA TYR A 246 -30.57 2.09 9.66
C TYR A 246 -29.24 2.31 10.37
N LEU A 247 -28.53 3.41 10.09
CA LEU A 247 -27.28 3.74 10.78
C LEU A 247 -27.52 4.16 12.24
N ALA A 248 -28.66 4.77 12.56
CA ALA A 248 -29.01 5.17 13.92
C ALA A 248 -29.38 3.97 14.82
N GLU A 249 -29.99 2.93 14.26
CA GLU A 249 -30.37 1.70 14.96
C GLU A 249 -29.17 0.91 15.52
N VAL A 250 -27.96 1.17 15.02
CA VAL A 250 -26.70 0.57 15.49
C VAL A 250 -26.53 0.65 17.01
N ARG A 251 -26.86 1.80 17.60
CA ARG A 251 -26.59 2.07 19.02
C ARG A 251 -27.68 1.53 19.96
N THR A 252 -28.88 1.24 19.46
CA THR A 252 -30.00 0.80 20.30
C THR A 252 -29.89 -0.68 20.69
N GLN A 253 -29.31 -1.53 19.83
CA GLN A 253 -29.12 -2.96 20.12
C GLN A 253 -28.04 -3.25 21.16
N GLY A 254 -27.00 -2.42 21.26
CA GLY A 254 -25.94 -2.58 22.27
C GLY A 254 -26.36 -2.20 23.69
N ARG A 255 -27.33 -1.31 23.85
CA ARG A 255 -27.77 -0.80 25.18
C ARG A 255 -29.07 -1.42 25.67
N ALA A 256 -29.92 -1.94 24.78
CA ALA A 256 -31.21 -2.52 25.16
C ALA A 256 -31.10 -3.89 25.87
N ARG A 257 -29.94 -4.57 25.81
CA ARG A 257 -29.73 -5.86 26.49
C ARG A 257 -29.22 -5.74 27.93
N ASP A 258 -28.63 -4.59 28.31
CA ASP A 258 -28.07 -4.38 29.66
C ASP A 258 -29.07 -3.82 30.68
N MET A 259 -30.33 -3.54 30.28
CA MET A 259 -31.40 -3.12 31.20
C MET A 259 -32.42 -4.22 31.51
N GLY A 260 -32.09 -5.48 31.24
CA GLY A 260 -33.03 -6.62 31.35
C GLY A 260 -32.46 -7.87 32.01
N ALA A 261 -31.57 -7.75 32.99
CA ALA A 261 -31.11 -8.86 33.84
C ALA A 261 -31.09 -8.45 35.32
#